data_AF-G3YH89-F1
#
_entry.id   AF-G3YH89-F1
#
_cell.length_a   1.000
_cell.length_b   1.000
_cell.length_c   1.000
_cell.angle_alpha   90.00
_cell.angle_beta   90.00
_cell.angle_gamma   90.00
#
_symmetry.space_group_name_H-M   'P 1'
#
loop_
_entity.id
_entity.type
_entity.pdbx_description
1 polymer ?
#
loop_
_entity_poly.entity_id
_entity_poly.type
_entity_poly.pdbx_seq_one_letter_code
_entity_poly.pdbx_strand_id
1 'polypeptide(L)'
;MSTPQTVSDPRSLQDFYLNEVHLSRVNTNQVSTPPLRQAKLALLHPLSKADILESCRCRTNPPTDPQLCRYTCDRFRHEFLNLHPLGKMWREELMKIPPFSHLIFDLTLPPNAPNNNNTEPPTRWIYWDISMPQEASLGIHDKEVMNIVKTIALTTRIRTKSGNVSFDVVYDPTDGAPVKTMKALRQQLGALSTATSPPSSSPQGGNIETRQN
;
A
#
# COMPACT_ATOMS: atom_id res chain seq x y z
N MET A 1 -1.31 23.57 -8.19
CA MET A 1 -0.61 22.27 -8.13
C MET A 1 -1.62 21.20 -8.46
N SER A 2 -1.36 20.36 -9.47
CA SER A 2 -2.28 19.27 -9.84
C SER A 2 -2.32 18.26 -8.69
N THR A 3 -3.51 17.95 -8.18
CA THR A 3 -3.69 16.92 -7.16
C THR A 3 -3.37 15.56 -7.77
N PRO A 4 -2.51 14.73 -7.14
CA PRO A 4 -2.20 13.40 -7.66
C PRO A 4 -3.50 12.58 -7.70
N GLN A 5 -3.76 11.98 -8.85
CA GLN A 5 -4.96 11.19 -9.07
C GLN A 5 -4.91 9.92 -8.21
N THR A 6 -6.04 9.61 -7.58
CA THR A 6 -6.16 8.49 -6.64
C THR A 6 -6.42 7.19 -7.39
N VAL A 7 -5.63 6.16 -7.10
CA VAL A 7 -5.84 4.77 -7.55
C VAL A 7 -6.47 4.01 -6.39
N SER A 8 -7.73 3.59 -6.56
CA SER A 8 -8.51 2.84 -5.56
C SER A 8 -8.68 1.36 -5.89
N ASP A 9 -8.18 0.90 -7.03
CA ASP A 9 -8.13 -0.50 -7.44
C ASP A 9 -6.72 -0.85 -7.95
N PRO A 10 -6.02 -1.83 -7.37
CA PRO A 10 -4.73 -2.29 -7.88
C PRO A 10 -4.78 -2.62 -9.37
N ARG A 11 -5.90 -3.22 -9.83
CA ARG A 11 -6.03 -3.70 -11.22
C ARG A 11 -6.05 -2.58 -12.25
N SER A 12 -6.39 -1.35 -11.85
CA SER A 12 -6.39 -0.18 -12.74
C SER A 12 -5.04 0.56 -12.77
N LEU A 13 -4.03 0.09 -12.03
CA LEU A 13 -2.74 0.77 -11.90
C LEU A 13 -1.98 0.85 -13.23
N GLN A 14 -2.12 -0.15 -14.08
CA GLN A 14 -1.53 -0.16 -15.42
C GLN A 14 -2.19 0.88 -16.34
N ASP A 15 -3.51 0.96 -16.35
CA ASP A 15 -4.25 1.96 -17.14
C ASP A 15 -3.96 3.38 -16.65
N PHE A 16 -3.92 3.56 -15.32
CA PHE A 16 -3.50 4.80 -14.69
C PHE A 16 -2.10 5.24 -15.16
N TYR A 17 -1.15 4.30 -15.15
CA TYR A 17 0.21 4.57 -15.63
C TYR A 17 0.25 4.97 -17.11
N LEU A 18 -0.48 4.26 -17.98
CA LEU A 18 -0.53 4.58 -19.41
C LEU A 18 -1.14 5.97 -19.66
N ASN A 19 -2.17 6.34 -18.91
CA ASN A 19 -2.80 7.65 -18.99
C ASN A 19 -1.84 8.77 -18.55
N GLU A 20 -1.10 8.61 -17.45
CA GLU A 20 -0.07 9.58 -17.02
C GLU A 20 1.03 9.76 -18.08
N VAL A 21 1.48 8.67 -18.71
CA VAL A 21 2.49 8.74 -19.79
C VAL A 21 1.93 9.45 -21.03
N HIS A 22 0.66 9.22 -21.37
CA HIS A 22 0.02 9.90 -22.49
C HIS A 22 -0.13 11.41 -22.21
N LEU A 23 -0.64 11.78 -21.03
CA LEU A 23 -0.82 13.18 -20.62
C LEU A 23 0.50 13.94 -20.55
N SER A 24 1.56 13.31 -20.04
CA SER A 24 2.88 13.92 -19.99
C SER A 24 3.49 14.17 -21.38
N ARG A 25 3.17 13.34 -22.38
CA ARG A 25 3.56 13.54 -23.79
C ARG A 25 2.72 14.59 -24.51
N VAL A 26 1.47 14.81 -24.13
CA VAL A 26 0.66 15.90 -24.71
C VAL A 26 1.16 17.27 -24.23
N ASN A 27 1.77 17.31 -23.04
CA ASN A 27 2.27 18.54 -22.43
C ASN A 27 3.70 18.94 -22.89
N THR A 28 4.35 18.19 -23.79
CA THR A 28 5.75 18.42 -24.23
C THR A 28 5.96 19.61 -25.17
N ASN A 29 5.02 20.54 -25.29
CA ASN A 29 5.30 21.85 -25.87
C ASN A 29 6.13 22.76 -24.93
N GLN A 30 6.50 22.28 -23.73
CA GLN A 30 7.43 22.96 -22.83
C GLN A 30 8.66 22.09 -22.53
N VAL A 31 9.84 22.66 -22.79
CA VAL A 31 11.16 22.14 -22.42
C VAL A 31 11.28 22.18 -20.90
N SER A 32 11.00 21.09 -20.19
CA SER A 32 11.43 20.94 -18.79
C SER A 32 11.30 19.49 -18.34
N THR A 33 12.38 19.01 -17.70
CA THR A 33 12.48 17.92 -16.70
C THR A 33 11.58 16.67 -16.87
N PRO A 34 12.14 15.45 -16.84
CA PRO A 34 11.31 14.24 -16.90
C PRO A 34 10.20 14.29 -15.85
N PRO A 35 8.94 13.95 -16.21
CA PRO A 35 7.80 14.14 -15.32
C PRO A 35 8.01 13.34 -14.02
N LEU A 36 7.94 14.03 -12.87
CA LEU A 36 7.86 13.37 -11.57
C LEU A 36 6.57 12.54 -11.54
N ARG A 37 6.71 11.22 -11.62
CA ARG A 37 5.57 10.30 -11.55
C ARG A 37 5.10 10.22 -10.11
N GLN A 38 3.84 10.55 -9.88
CA GLN A 38 3.24 10.55 -8.55
C GLN A 38 1.97 9.73 -8.56
N ALA A 39 1.71 8.98 -7.50
CA ALA A 39 0.45 8.27 -7.35
C ALA A 39 -0.04 8.33 -5.91
N LYS A 40 -1.35 8.47 -5.75
CA LYS A 40 -2.03 8.30 -4.47
C LYS A 40 -2.74 6.96 -4.46
N LEU A 41 -2.33 6.04 -3.61
CA LEU A 41 -2.89 4.70 -3.51
C LEU A 41 -3.90 4.66 -2.35
N ALA A 42 -5.20 4.57 -2.65
CA ALA A 42 -6.23 4.32 -1.65
C ALA A 42 -6.20 2.84 -1.26
N LEU A 43 -5.32 2.53 -0.30
CA LEU A 43 -4.82 1.18 -0.06
C LEU A 43 -5.91 0.20 0.37
N LEU A 44 -6.88 0.68 1.15
CA LEU A 44 -7.96 -0.10 1.76
C LEU A 44 -9.28 -0.04 0.98
N HIS A 45 -9.44 0.92 0.06
CA HIS A 45 -10.64 1.05 -0.77
C HIS A 45 -10.99 -0.19 -1.61
N PRO A 46 -10.03 -1.03 -2.08
CA PRO A 46 -10.34 -2.27 -2.79
C PRO A 46 -11.19 -3.25 -1.98
N LEU A 47 -11.22 -3.16 -0.65
CA LEU A 47 -12.09 -3.97 0.20
C LEU A 47 -13.58 -3.70 -0.06
N SER A 48 -13.95 -2.58 -0.71
CA SER A 48 -15.33 -2.35 -1.16
C SER A 48 -15.78 -3.32 -2.25
N LYS A 49 -14.85 -4.08 -2.85
CA LYS A 49 -15.15 -5.08 -3.89
C LYS A 49 -15.34 -6.45 -3.24
N ALA A 50 -16.45 -7.10 -3.57
CA ALA A 50 -16.85 -8.36 -2.93
C ALA A 50 -15.81 -9.47 -3.11
N ASP A 51 -15.20 -9.59 -4.29
CA ASP A 51 -14.15 -10.59 -4.59
C ASP A 51 -12.90 -10.39 -3.72
N ILE A 52 -12.46 -9.13 -3.57
CA ILE A 52 -11.29 -8.78 -2.76
C ILE A 52 -11.60 -8.97 -1.28
N LEU A 53 -12.75 -8.47 -0.81
CA LEU A 53 -13.16 -8.64 0.59
C LEU A 53 -13.19 -10.11 0.97
N GLU A 54 -13.84 -10.94 0.14
CA GLU A 54 -13.99 -12.36 0.41
C GLU A 54 -12.64 -13.08 0.48
N SER A 55 -11.67 -12.67 -0.35
CA SER A 55 -10.30 -13.20 -0.28
C SER A 55 -9.59 -12.84 1.04
N CYS A 56 -9.93 -11.70 1.63
CA CYS A 56 -9.38 -11.21 2.89
C CYS A 56 -10.11 -11.74 4.13
N ARG A 57 -11.28 -12.35 3.98
CA ARG A 57 -11.97 -13.00 5.09
C ARG A 57 -11.26 -14.29 5.48
N CYS A 58 -11.09 -14.50 6.79
CA CYS A 58 -10.57 -15.76 7.32
C CYS A 58 -11.64 -16.86 7.14
N ARG A 59 -11.64 -17.57 6.01
CA ARG A 59 -12.45 -18.78 5.86
C ARG A 59 -11.94 -19.84 6.85
N THR A 60 -12.87 -20.45 7.58
CA THR A 60 -12.67 -21.51 8.58
C THR A 60 -12.05 -22.82 8.06
N ASN A 61 -11.50 -22.84 6.84
CA ASN A 61 -10.72 -23.98 6.35
C ASN A 61 -9.25 -23.74 6.66
N PRO A 62 -8.64 -24.50 7.58
CA PRO A 62 -7.32 -24.22 8.10
C PRO A 62 -6.26 -24.38 6.99
N PRO A 63 -5.49 -23.34 6.63
CA PRO A 63 -4.19 -23.55 6.05
C PRO A 63 -3.17 -23.78 7.17
N THR A 64 -2.04 -24.33 6.79
CA THR A 64 -0.87 -24.79 7.57
C THR A 64 -0.24 -23.77 8.55
N ASP A 65 -0.86 -22.61 8.78
CA ASP A 65 -0.45 -21.62 9.78
C ASP A 65 -1.61 -21.31 10.76
N PRO A 66 -1.62 -21.94 11.95
CA PRO A 66 -2.67 -21.79 12.95
C PRO A 66 -2.71 -20.40 13.62
N GLN A 67 -1.74 -19.50 13.37
CA GLN A 67 -1.63 -18.27 14.17
C GLN A 67 -2.46 -17.08 13.65
N LEU A 68 -2.69 -16.94 12.34
CA LEU A 68 -3.31 -15.71 11.80
C LEU A 68 -4.83 -15.60 12.06
N CYS A 69 -5.57 -16.71 11.98
CA CYS A 69 -7.05 -16.69 12.12
C CYS A 69 -7.55 -17.11 13.52
N ARG A 70 -6.66 -17.26 14.51
CA ARG A 70 -6.99 -17.78 15.87
C ARG A 70 -7.76 -16.80 16.76
N TYR A 71 -8.08 -15.60 16.28
CA TYR A 71 -8.71 -14.51 17.04
C TYR A 71 -10.06 -14.06 16.46
N THR A 72 -10.82 -14.95 15.82
CA THR A 72 -11.98 -14.57 14.98
C THR A 72 -13.33 -14.48 15.70
N CYS A 73 -13.37 -14.51 17.02
CA CYS A 73 -14.56 -14.13 17.78
C CYS A 73 -14.13 -13.66 19.18
N ASP A 74 -14.14 -12.35 19.41
CA ASP A 74 -14.33 -11.87 20.78
C ASP A 74 -15.81 -12.07 21.19
N ARG A 75 -16.18 -11.66 22.39
CA ARG A 75 -17.55 -11.76 22.92
C ARG A 75 -18.62 -11.13 22.00
N PHE A 76 -18.22 -10.25 21.10
CA PHE A 76 -19.06 -9.45 20.20
C PHE A 76 -19.07 -9.95 18.76
N ARG A 77 -18.46 -11.11 18.47
CA ARG A 77 -18.43 -11.74 17.14
C ARG A 77 -17.72 -10.89 16.07
N HIS A 78 -16.70 -10.15 16.47
CA HIS A 78 -15.82 -9.43 15.53
C HIS A 78 -15.03 -10.40 14.63
N GLU A 79 -15.00 -10.12 13.33
CA GLU A 79 -14.19 -10.83 12.34
C GLU A 79 -13.02 -9.94 11.91
N PHE A 80 -11.78 -10.37 12.17
CA PHE A 80 -10.59 -9.67 11.68
C PHE A 80 -10.22 -10.12 10.27
N LEU A 81 -10.01 -9.16 9.37
CA LEU A 81 -9.59 -9.41 8.00
C LEU A 81 -8.09 -9.71 7.94
N ASN A 82 -7.72 -10.72 7.15
CA ASN A 82 -6.34 -10.96 6.73
C ASN A 82 -6.05 -10.12 5.48
N LEU A 83 -5.24 -9.09 5.61
CA LEU A 83 -4.90 -8.17 4.52
C LEU A 83 -3.75 -8.66 3.64
N HIS A 84 -3.18 -9.85 3.90
CA HIS A 84 -2.14 -10.44 3.06
C HIS A 84 -2.51 -10.52 1.56
N PRO A 85 -3.71 -10.99 1.17
CA PRO A 85 -4.13 -11.06 -0.23
C PRO A 85 -4.17 -9.67 -0.89
N LEU A 86 -4.70 -8.67 -0.18
CA LEU A 86 -4.73 -7.27 -0.64
C LEU A 86 -3.32 -6.70 -0.83
N GLY A 87 -2.44 -6.90 0.17
CA GLY A 87 -1.05 -6.47 0.09
C GLY A 87 -0.26 -7.17 -1.01
N LYS A 88 -0.56 -8.44 -1.30
CA LYS A 88 -0.01 -9.18 -2.43
C LYS A 88 -0.47 -8.57 -3.76
N MET A 89 -1.77 -8.33 -3.92
CA MET A 89 -2.35 -7.74 -5.13
C MET A 89 -1.74 -6.38 -5.47
N TRP A 90 -1.65 -5.47 -4.50
CA TRP A 90 -0.99 -4.17 -4.70
C TRP A 90 0.46 -4.31 -5.18
N ARG A 91 1.23 -5.21 -4.56
CA ARG A 91 2.63 -5.44 -4.95
C ARG A 91 2.75 -6.01 -6.36
N GLU A 92 1.92 -6.99 -6.71
CA GLU A 92 1.93 -7.60 -8.04
C GLU A 92 1.66 -6.56 -9.14
N GLU A 93 0.67 -5.70 -8.95
CA GLU A 93 0.34 -4.64 -9.91
C GLU A 93 1.44 -3.57 -9.98
N LEU A 94 1.97 -3.14 -8.83
CA LEU A 94 3.08 -2.16 -8.78
C LEU A 94 4.35 -2.68 -9.45
N MET A 95 4.58 -4.00 -9.47
CA MET A 95 5.76 -4.59 -10.12
C MET A 95 5.68 -4.56 -11.64
N LYS A 96 4.47 -4.46 -12.23
CA LYS A 96 4.27 -4.42 -13.68
C LYS A 96 4.63 -3.07 -14.32
N ILE A 97 4.67 -2.00 -13.53
CA ILE A 97 4.98 -0.65 -14.00
C ILE A 97 6.29 -0.12 -13.41
N PRO A 98 6.96 0.85 -14.03
CA PRO A 98 8.14 1.48 -13.43
C PRO A 98 7.80 2.18 -12.10
N PRO A 99 8.76 2.29 -11.16
CA PRO A 99 8.50 2.88 -9.85
C PRO A 99 8.11 4.37 -9.94
N PHE A 100 7.22 4.78 -9.03
CA PHE A 100 6.86 6.19 -8.86
C PHE A 100 7.93 6.94 -8.06
N SER A 101 8.13 8.22 -8.39
CA SER A 101 9.03 9.12 -7.64
C SER A 101 8.38 9.68 -6.37
N HIS A 102 7.05 9.66 -6.29
CA HIS A 102 6.30 10.05 -5.11
C HIS A 102 5.10 9.12 -4.94
N LEU A 103 5.00 8.46 -3.79
CA LEU A 103 3.84 7.63 -3.43
C LEU A 103 3.14 8.17 -2.20
N ILE A 104 1.85 8.42 -2.33
CA ILE A 104 0.98 8.81 -1.21
C ILE A 104 0.13 7.60 -0.84
N PHE A 105 0.28 7.09 0.37
CA PHE A 105 -0.57 6.02 0.90
C PHE A 105 -1.80 6.64 1.56
N ASP A 106 -2.95 6.49 0.94
CA ASP A 106 -4.24 6.84 1.53
C ASP A 106 -4.82 5.63 2.26
N LEU A 107 -4.88 5.76 3.58
CA LEU A 107 -5.33 4.74 4.52
C LEU A 107 -6.74 5.01 5.04
N THR A 108 -7.51 5.88 4.37
CA THR A 108 -8.94 6.03 4.69
C THR A 108 -9.69 4.72 4.47
N LEU A 109 -10.65 4.47 5.35
CA LEU A 109 -11.49 3.28 5.26
C LEU A 109 -12.44 3.37 4.05
N PRO A 110 -12.82 2.24 3.44
CA PRO A 110 -13.77 2.23 2.34
C PRO A 110 -15.13 2.80 2.78
N PRO A 111 -15.73 3.73 2.01
CA PRO A 111 -16.96 4.41 2.43
C PRO A 111 -18.20 3.51 2.37
N ASN A 112 -18.22 2.52 1.48
CA ASN A 112 -19.40 1.68 1.21
C ASN A 112 -19.07 0.20 1.36
N ALA A 113 -20.00 -0.57 1.93
CA ALA A 113 -19.94 -2.02 1.92
C ALA A 113 -20.19 -2.57 0.51
N PRO A 114 -19.60 -3.74 0.15
CA PRO A 114 -19.95 -4.39 -1.11
C PRO A 114 -21.45 -4.68 -1.14
N ASN A 115 -22.13 -4.26 -2.20
CA ASN A 115 -23.56 -4.49 -2.46
C ASN A 115 -24.56 -3.71 -1.58
N ASN A 116 -24.17 -2.59 -0.95
CA ASN A 116 -25.15 -1.76 -0.24
C ASN A 116 -25.97 -0.90 -1.23
N ASN A 117 -27.06 -1.45 -1.76
CA ASN A 117 -28.07 -0.72 -2.55
C ASN A 117 -29.06 0.08 -1.67
N ASN A 118 -28.89 0.07 -0.34
CA ASN A 118 -29.82 0.69 0.58
C ASN A 118 -29.53 2.19 0.74
N THR A 119 -30.62 2.97 0.80
CA THR A 119 -30.68 4.42 0.88
C THR A 119 -30.35 5.00 2.27
N GLU A 120 -29.96 4.15 3.23
CA GLU A 120 -29.55 4.61 4.57
C GLU A 120 -28.06 4.95 4.57
N PRO A 121 -27.64 5.98 5.33
CA PRO A 121 -26.23 6.36 5.43
C PRO A 121 -25.40 5.14 5.83
N PRO A 122 -24.24 4.90 5.23
CA PRO A 122 -23.47 3.70 5.52
C PRO A 122 -23.04 3.75 6.99
N THR A 123 -23.63 2.90 7.82
CA THR A 123 -22.99 2.48 9.07
C THR A 123 -21.65 1.90 8.65
N ARG A 124 -20.55 2.51 9.10
CA ARG A 124 -19.19 2.05 8.81
C ARG A 124 -19.14 0.53 9.06
N TRP A 125 -18.57 -0.22 8.13
CA TRP A 125 -18.65 -1.68 8.14
C TRP A 125 -17.29 -2.35 8.39
N ILE A 126 -16.19 -1.62 8.13
CA ILE A 126 -14.83 -1.96 8.54
C ILE A 126 -14.36 -0.95 9.58
N TYR A 127 -13.67 -1.42 10.61
CA TYR A 127 -13.10 -0.61 11.68
C TYR A 127 -11.64 -0.94 11.91
N TRP A 128 -10.87 0.04 12.38
CA TRP A 128 -9.56 -0.24 12.98
C TRP A 128 -9.74 -1.03 14.27
N ASP A 129 -8.84 -1.97 14.55
CA ASP A 129 -8.86 -2.83 15.72
C ASP A 129 -9.01 -2.10 17.07
N ILE A 130 -8.43 -0.91 17.21
CA ILE A 130 -8.54 -0.07 18.42
C ILE A 130 -9.85 0.72 18.54
N SER A 131 -10.70 0.70 17.53
CA SER A 131 -11.91 1.54 17.44
C SER A 131 -13.13 0.74 16.99
N MET A 132 -13.10 -0.57 17.22
CA MET A 132 -14.23 -1.44 16.93
C MET A 132 -15.40 -1.16 17.89
N PRO A 133 -16.64 -1.16 17.38
CA PRO A 133 -17.84 -0.99 18.19
C PRO A 133 -18.15 -2.25 19.01
N GLN A 134 -19.28 -2.29 19.72
CA GLN A 134 -19.70 -3.51 20.44
C GLN A 134 -20.54 -4.45 19.55
N GLU A 135 -21.01 -3.97 18.42
CA GLU A 135 -21.73 -4.74 17.43
C GLU A 135 -20.78 -5.54 16.54
N ALA A 136 -21.24 -6.71 16.09
CA ALA A 136 -20.51 -7.54 15.16
C ALA A 136 -20.09 -6.73 13.91
N SER A 137 -18.78 -6.69 13.65
CA SER A 137 -18.17 -5.83 12.65
C SER A 137 -16.86 -6.43 12.13
N LEU A 138 -16.36 -5.88 11.03
CA LEU A 138 -15.08 -6.29 10.44
C LEU A 138 -13.95 -5.41 10.97
N GLY A 139 -12.90 -6.05 11.50
CA GLY A 139 -11.72 -5.39 12.02
C GLY A 139 -10.54 -5.46 11.04
N ILE A 140 -9.73 -4.40 11.00
CA ILE A 140 -8.39 -4.43 10.40
C ILE A 140 -7.33 -4.13 11.47
N HIS A 141 -6.28 -4.93 11.48
CA HIS A 141 -5.14 -4.70 12.36
C HIS A 141 -4.23 -3.63 11.78
N ASP A 142 -3.88 -2.65 12.62
CA ASP A 142 -2.99 -1.56 12.23
C ASP A 142 -1.64 -2.08 11.72
N LYS A 143 -1.07 -3.09 12.40
CA LYS A 143 0.18 -3.76 12.04
C LYS A 143 0.17 -4.32 10.62
N GLU A 144 -0.94 -4.92 10.16
CA GLU A 144 -1.02 -5.46 8.81
C GLU A 144 -0.99 -4.36 7.77
N VAL A 145 -1.76 -3.28 7.99
CA VAL A 145 -1.72 -2.10 7.10
C VAL A 145 -0.32 -1.50 7.05
N MET A 146 0.34 -1.37 8.21
CA MET A 146 1.70 -0.83 8.29
C MET A 146 2.68 -1.72 7.52
N ASN A 147 2.55 -3.04 7.61
CA ASN A 147 3.41 -3.96 6.88
C ASN A 147 3.25 -3.82 5.37
N ILE A 148 2.01 -3.69 4.87
CA ILE A 148 1.75 -3.47 3.44
C ILE A 148 2.44 -2.18 2.96
N VAL A 149 2.24 -1.07 3.68
CA VAL A 149 2.85 0.23 3.34
C VAL A 149 4.37 0.13 3.32
N LYS A 150 4.96 -0.43 4.38
CA LYS A 150 6.42 -0.58 4.50
C LYS A 150 7.00 -1.42 3.38
N THR A 151 6.37 -2.55 3.05
CA THR A 151 6.84 -3.42 1.98
C THR A 151 6.78 -2.70 0.63
N ILE A 152 5.67 -2.03 0.31
CA ILE A 152 5.54 -1.27 -0.94
C ILE A 152 6.59 -0.16 -1.03
N ALA A 153 6.74 0.64 0.03
CA ALA A 153 7.68 1.75 0.06
C ALA A 153 9.13 1.24 -0.09
N LEU A 154 9.50 0.19 0.64
CA LEU A 154 10.82 -0.42 0.55
C LEU A 154 11.11 -0.98 -0.85
N THR A 155 10.17 -1.74 -1.41
CA THR A 155 10.31 -2.25 -2.78
C THR A 155 10.44 -1.13 -3.80
N THR A 156 9.68 -0.04 -3.64
CA THR A 156 9.77 1.14 -4.52
C THR A 156 11.13 1.82 -4.41
N ARG A 157 11.65 1.99 -3.19
CA ARG A 157 12.99 2.56 -2.96
C ARG A 157 14.07 1.72 -3.65
N ILE A 158 14.06 0.41 -3.44
CA ILE A 158 15.03 -0.52 -4.05
C ILE A 158 14.98 -0.46 -5.58
N ARG A 159 13.78 -0.38 -6.16
CA ARG A 159 13.60 -0.29 -7.62
C ARG A 159 14.03 1.06 -8.19
N THR A 160 14.06 2.11 -7.38
CA THR A 160 14.51 3.45 -7.75
C THR A 160 16.04 3.51 -7.67
N LYS A 161 16.71 2.97 -8.70
CA LYS A 161 18.17 2.75 -8.76
C LYS A 161 19.02 4.00 -8.46
N SER A 162 18.54 5.18 -8.82
CA SER A 162 19.23 6.46 -8.62
C SER A 162 18.21 7.60 -8.79
N GLY A 163 17.54 7.95 -7.70
CA GLY A 163 16.55 9.02 -7.69
C GLY A 163 16.02 9.30 -6.30
N ASN A 164 15.55 10.53 -6.09
CA ASN A 164 14.77 10.84 -4.90
C ASN A 164 13.42 10.15 -5.03
N VAL A 165 13.08 9.35 -4.02
CA VAL A 165 11.73 8.85 -3.82
C VAL A 165 11.19 9.51 -2.57
N SER A 166 9.94 9.91 -2.61
CA SER A 166 9.22 10.48 -1.47
C SER A 166 7.99 9.64 -1.17
N PHE A 167 7.62 9.60 0.11
CA PHE A 167 6.49 8.83 0.60
C PHE A 167 5.68 9.68 1.58
N ASP A 168 4.37 9.72 1.38
CA ASP A 168 3.43 10.39 2.27
C ASP A 168 2.30 9.46 2.72
N VAL A 169 1.64 9.81 3.82
CA VAL A 169 0.50 9.05 4.37
C VAL A 169 -0.66 9.99 4.68
N VAL A 170 -1.82 9.67 4.12
CA VAL A 170 -3.10 10.31 4.42
C VAL A 170 -3.98 9.31 5.17
N TYR A 171 -4.66 9.76 6.21
CA TYR A 171 -5.64 8.98 6.96
C TYR A 171 -6.68 9.94 7.55
N ASP A 172 -7.89 9.44 7.81
CA ASP A 172 -8.94 10.20 8.47
C ASP A 172 -8.98 9.84 9.98
N PRO A 173 -8.73 10.78 10.90
CA PRO A 173 -8.85 10.52 12.33
C PRO A 173 -10.26 10.10 12.76
N THR A 174 -11.30 10.52 12.04
CA THR A 174 -12.69 10.13 12.30
C THR A 174 -12.95 8.66 11.94
N ASP A 175 -12.03 8.01 11.22
CA ASP A 175 -12.04 6.55 11.00
C ASP A 175 -11.72 5.75 12.25
N GLY A 176 -11.21 6.38 13.33
CA GLY A 176 -10.66 5.66 14.48
C GLY A 176 -9.23 5.17 14.22
N ALA A 177 -8.53 5.78 13.26
CA ALA A 177 -7.17 5.39 12.91
C ALA A 177 -6.20 5.58 14.10
N PRO A 178 -5.27 4.63 14.35
CA PRO A 178 -4.32 4.71 15.45
C PRO A 178 -3.26 5.81 15.21
N VAL A 179 -3.54 7.02 15.70
CA VAL A 179 -2.72 8.23 15.48
C VAL A 179 -1.24 8.02 15.81
N LYS A 180 -0.93 7.33 16.92
CA LYS A 180 0.46 7.03 17.32
C LYS A 180 1.17 6.15 16.28
N THR A 181 0.50 5.09 15.83
CA THR A 181 1.02 4.20 14.78
C THR A 181 1.21 4.95 13.46
N MET A 182 0.25 5.80 13.06
CA MET A 182 0.35 6.59 11.84
C MET A 182 1.50 7.60 11.88
N LYS A 183 1.75 8.22 13.04
CA LYS A 183 2.90 9.11 13.24
C LYS A 183 4.23 8.35 13.11
N ALA A 184 4.33 7.16 13.71
CA ALA A 184 5.51 6.31 13.59
C ALA A 184 5.75 5.86 12.14
N LEU A 185 4.69 5.51 11.40
CA LEU A 185 4.78 5.16 9.99
C LEU A 185 5.32 6.32 9.15
N ARG A 186 4.79 7.55 9.32
CA ARG A 186 5.29 8.74 8.61
C ARG A 186 6.77 8.98 8.88
N GLN A 187 7.23 8.82 10.12
CA GLN A 187 8.66 8.95 10.46
C GLN A 187 9.52 7.91 9.74
N GLN A 188 9.07 6.66 9.71
CA GLN A 188 9.79 5.57 9.03
C GLN A 188 9.87 5.79 7.51
N LEU A 189 8.79 6.27 6.91
CA LEU A 189 8.75 6.62 5.48
C LEU A 189 9.62 7.84 5.14
N GLY A 190 9.67 8.84 6.04
CA GLY A 190 10.59 9.96 5.94
C GLY A 190 12.05 9.52 5.92
N ALA A 191 12.44 8.65 6.87
CA ALA A 191 13.79 8.08 6.93
C ALA A 191 14.14 7.27 5.67
N LEU A 192 13.17 6.52 5.13
CA LEU A 192 13.35 5.73 3.91
C LEU A 192 13.53 6.61 2.66
N SER A 193 12.86 7.77 2.61
CA SER A 193 12.98 8.74 1.51
C SER A 193 14.41 9.34 1.44
N THR A 194 15.06 9.51 2.60
CA THR A 194 16.40 10.09 2.71
C THR A 194 17.54 9.06 2.67
N ALA A 195 17.23 7.76 2.76
CA ALA A 195 18.24 6.71 2.84
C ALA A 195 19.00 6.56 1.50
N THR A 196 20.21 7.09 1.39
CA THR A 196 21.08 6.93 0.22
C THR A 196 21.40 5.45 -0.01
N SER A 197 21.18 4.94 -1.22
CA SER A 197 21.58 3.58 -1.59
C SER A 197 23.10 3.44 -1.39
N PRO A 198 23.59 2.38 -0.73
CA PRO A 198 25.03 2.14 -0.62
C PRO A 198 25.62 2.02 -2.04
N PRO A 199 26.81 2.58 -2.30
CA PRO A 199 27.47 2.43 -3.58
C PRO A 199 27.67 0.94 -3.86
N SER A 200 27.28 0.49 -5.06
CA SER A 200 27.54 -0.87 -5.51
C SER A 200 29.05 -1.09 -5.49
N SER A 201 29.54 -1.89 -4.55
CA SER A 201 30.90 -2.41 -4.61
C SER A 201 30.96 -3.40 -5.77
N SER A 202 31.36 -2.90 -6.94
CA SER A 202 31.80 -3.75 -8.04
C SER A 202 32.96 -4.62 -7.52
N PRO A 203 32.96 -5.94 -7.76
CA PRO A 203 34.12 -6.75 -7.44
C PRO A 203 35.25 -6.32 -8.37
N GLN A 204 36.27 -5.66 -7.80
CA GLN A 204 37.55 -5.47 -8.47
C GLN A 204 38.13 -6.87 -8.71
N GLY A 205 38.18 -7.26 -9.99
CA GLY A 205 38.82 -8.49 -10.43
C GLY A 205 40.27 -8.52 -9.95
N GLY A 206 40.57 -9.44 -9.04
CA GLY A 206 41.93 -9.74 -8.63
C GLY A 206 42.69 -10.37 -9.79
N ASN A 207 43.73 -9.69 -10.26
CA ASN A 207 44.77 -10.30 -11.09
C ASN A 207 45.39 -11.46 -10.29
N ILE A 208 45.23 -12.68 -10.80
CA ILE A 208 46.06 -13.81 -10.38
C ILE A 208 47.32 -13.74 -11.22
N GLU A 209 48.39 -13.22 -10.63
CA GLU A 209 49.73 -13.23 -11.20
C GLU A 209 50.34 -14.62 -10.98
N THR A 210 50.48 -15.38 -12.07
CA THR A 210 51.17 -16.67 -12.13
C THR A 210 52.66 -16.45 -11.90
N ARG A 211 53.20 -16.93 -10.77
CA ARG A 211 54.65 -17.05 -10.57
C ARG A 211 55.10 -18.49 -10.87
N GLN A 212 55.77 -18.66 -12.01
CA GLN A 212 56.72 -19.74 -12.23
C GLN A 212 58.09 -19.29 -11.72
N ASN A 213 58.65 -20.04 -10.77
CA ASN A 213 60.02 -20.57 -10.75
C ASN A 213 60.28 -21.23 -9.39
#